data_AF-A0AAN8DIL8-F1
#
_entry.id   AF-A0AAN8DIL8-F1
#
_cell.length_a   1.000
_cell.length_b   1.000
_cell.length_c   1.000
_cell.angle_alpha   90.00
_cell.angle_beta   90.00
_cell.angle_gamma   90.00
#
_symmetry.space_group_name_H-M   'P 1'
#
loop_
_entity.id
_entity.type
_entity.pdbx_description
1 polymer ?
#
loop_
_entity_poly.entity_id
_entity_poly.type
_entity_poly.pdbx_seq_one_letter_code
_entity_poly.pdbx_strand_id
1 'polypeptide(L)'
;MSNTDMNMRGKIIFYEEKNFQGRSYECMNDCSDMSSSLSRSQSCRVESGCFMVYDRSNYMGNQYFMRRGEYSDCMSMMGMRDCIKSCRMIPMVGIQL
;
A
#
# COMPACT_ATOMS: atom_id res chain seq x y z
N MET A 1 -11.41 -5.49 -19.53
CA MET A 1 -11.67 -5.81 -18.11
C MET A 1 -12.49 -4.67 -17.54
N SER A 2 -13.58 -4.96 -16.82
CA SER A 2 -14.47 -3.91 -16.29
C SER A 2 -13.80 -3.14 -15.14
N ASN A 3 -14.25 -1.91 -14.85
CA ASN A 3 -13.79 -1.16 -13.67
C ASN A 3 -14.04 -1.95 -12.36
N THR A 4 -15.09 -2.77 -12.34
CA THR A 4 -15.43 -3.63 -11.20
C THR A 4 -14.38 -4.72 -10.97
N ASP A 5 -13.90 -5.38 -12.04
CA ASP A 5 -12.83 -6.37 -11.96
C ASP A 5 -11.51 -5.76 -11.47
N MET A 6 -11.18 -4.53 -11.91
CA MET A 6 -10.02 -3.80 -11.40
C MET A 6 -10.19 -3.37 -9.93
N ASN A 7 -11.42 -3.18 -9.45
CA ASN A 7 -11.65 -2.93 -8.03
C ASN A 7 -11.56 -4.20 -7.18
N MET A 8 -11.85 -5.36 -7.75
CA MET A 8 -11.67 -6.66 -7.10
C MET A 8 -10.21 -7.12 -7.02
N ARG A 9 -9.32 -6.58 -7.87
CA ARG A 9 -7.88 -6.85 -7.85
C ARG A 9 -7.10 -5.60 -7.48
N GLY A 10 -6.56 -5.57 -6.27
CA GLY A 10 -5.71 -4.48 -5.82
C GLY A 10 -4.29 -4.56 -6.38
N LYS A 11 -3.68 -3.40 -6.63
CA LYS A 11 -2.26 -3.25 -6.90
C LYS A 11 -1.72 -2.00 -6.23
N ILE A 12 -0.70 -2.19 -5.39
CA ILE A 12 0.07 -1.12 -4.74
C ILE A 12 1.56 -1.32 -5.04
N ILE A 13 2.26 -0.23 -5.32
CA ILE A 13 3.71 -0.20 -5.52
C ILE A 13 4.32 0.66 -4.43
N PHE A 14 5.27 0.11 -3.69
CA PHE A 14 6.03 0.81 -2.67
C PHE A 14 7.41 1.18 -3.22
N TYR A 15 7.92 2.35 -2.84
CA TYR A 15 9.22 2.86 -3.27
C TYR A 15 10.07 3.23 -2.04
N GLU A 16 11.37 2.95 -2.09
CA GLU A 16 12.29 3.25 -0.96
C GLU A 16 12.45 4.76 -0.73
N GLU A 17 12.31 5.57 -1.79
CA GLU A 17 12.49 7.01 -1.74
C GLU A 17 11.18 7.77 -1.99
N LYS A 18 11.20 9.07 -1.72
CA LYS A 18 10.10 9.99 -2.06
C LYS A 18 9.95 10.10 -3.58
N ASN A 19 8.79 10.60 -4.03
CA ASN A 19 8.52 10.88 -5.45
C ASN A 19 8.72 9.67 -6.36
N PHE A 20 8.42 8.47 -5.85
CA PHE A 20 8.40 7.21 -6.61
C PHE A 20 9.77 6.83 -7.19
N GLN A 21 10.84 7.11 -6.45
CA GLN A 21 12.23 6.84 -6.83
C GLN A 21 12.82 5.63 -6.09
N GLY A 22 14.00 5.21 -6.55
CA GLY A 22 14.76 4.12 -5.94
C GLY A 22 14.18 2.73 -6.25
N ARG A 23 14.50 1.76 -5.40
CA ARG A 23 13.97 0.40 -5.53
C ARG A 23 12.47 0.40 -5.24
N SER A 24 11.75 -0.43 -5.96
CA SER A 24 10.31 -0.62 -5.76
C SER A 24 9.95 -2.07 -5.47
N TYR A 25 8.80 -2.24 -4.82
CA TYR A 25 8.17 -3.53 -4.57
C TYR A 25 6.68 -3.44 -4.92
N GLU A 26 6.24 -4.30 -5.83
CA GLU A 26 4.85 -4.42 -6.25
C GLU A 26 4.14 -5.46 -5.39
N CYS A 27 2.99 -5.09 -4.84
CA CYS A 27 2.15 -5.97 -4.05
C CYS A 27 0.72 -5.98 -4.63
N MET A 28 0.24 -7.18 -4.96
CA MET A 28 -1.11 -7.41 -5.50
C MET A 28 -2.01 -8.17 -4.52
N ASN A 29 -1.57 -8.39 -3.28
CA ASN A 29 -2.32 -9.10 -2.26
C ASN A 29 -1.86 -8.68 -0.86
N ASP A 30 -2.19 -9.45 0.16
CA ASP A 30 -1.66 -9.25 1.52
C ASP A 30 -0.14 -9.54 1.57
N CYS A 31 0.59 -8.73 2.31
CA CYS A 31 2.02 -8.92 2.59
C CYS A 31 2.28 -8.70 4.07
N SER A 32 2.60 -9.75 4.81
CA SER A 32 2.85 -9.69 6.26
C SER A 32 4.21 -9.11 6.60
N ASP A 33 5.20 -9.19 5.72
CA ASP A 33 6.50 -8.59 5.95
C ASP A 33 7.20 -8.21 4.64
N MET A 34 7.43 -6.91 4.47
CA MET A 34 8.13 -6.34 3.31
C MET A 34 9.64 -6.20 3.54
N SER A 35 10.16 -6.53 4.73
CA SER A 35 11.56 -6.31 5.10
C SER A 35 12.58 -6.97 4.16
N SER A 36 12.22 -8.10 3.54
CA SER A 36 13.04 -8.83 2.57
C SER A 36 13.09 -8.14 1.20
N SER A 37 12.09 -7.33 0.88
CA SER A 37 11.93 -6.69 -0.44
C SER A 37 12.40 -5.23 -0.42
N LEU A 38 12.08 -4.51 0.67
CA LEU A 38 12.43 -3.10 0.85
C LEU A 38 12.98 -2.85 2.26
N SER A 39 14.07 -2.09 2.33
CA SER A 39 14.63 -1.65 3.63
C SER A 39 13.72 -0.62 4.31
N ARG A 40 13.12 0.24 3.50
CA ARG A 40 12.21 1.34 3.86
C ARG A 40 11.20 1.59 2.75
N SER A 41 10.11 2.28 3.06
CA SER A 41 9.21 2.82 2.03
C SER A 41 8.83 4.25 2.40
N GLN A 42 9.07 5.18 1.47
CA GLN A 42 8.83 6.62 1.66
C GLN A 42 7.78 7.19 0.70
N SER A 43 7.47 6.49 -0.39
CA SER A 43 6.34 6.80 -1.25
C SER A 43 5.68 5.53 -1.76
N CYS A 44 4.42 5.64 -2.18
CA CYS A 44 3.69 4.53 -2.79
C CYS A 44 2.66 5.00 -3.81
N ARG A 45 2.27 4.09 -4.71
CA ARG A 45 1.20 4.29 -5.68
C ARG A 45 0.21 3.15 -5.56
N VAL A 46 -1.06 3.48 -5.36
CA VAL A 46 -2.14 2.51 -5.48
C VAL A 46 -2.69 2.64 -6.90
N GLU A 47 -2.40 1.66 -7.76
CA GLU A 47 -2.90 1.64 -9.14
C GLU A 47 -4.36 1.16 -9.20
N SER A 48 -4.73 0.20 -8.33
CA SER A 48 -6.08 -0.34 -8.25
C SER A 48 -6.43 -0.86 -6.86
N GLY A 49 -7.72 -0.98 -6.56
CA GLY A 49 -8.22 -1.46 -5.27
C GLY A 49 -8.00 -0.48 -4.11
N CYS A 50 -8.07 -1.02 -2.90
CA CYS A 50 -7.79 -0.30 -1.65
C CYS A 50 -6.93 -1.18 -0.74
N PHE A 51 -6.07 -0.55 0.04
CA PHE A 51 -5.15 -1.25 0.94
C PHE A 51 -5.19 -0.62 2.33
N MET A 52 -5.00 -1.45 3.36
CA MET A 52 -4.56 -0.99 4.67
C MET A 52 -3.06 -1.26 4.78
N VAL A 53 -2.26 -0.23 5.05
CA VAL A 53 -0.82 -0.39 5.28
C VAL A 53 -0.47 -0.17 6.76
N TYR A 54 0.60 -0.81 7.20
CA TYR A 54 1.01 -0.82 8.60
C TYR A 54 2.51 -0.52 8.74
N ASP A 55 2.88 0.17 9.81
CA ASP A 55 4.28 0.50 10.11
C ASP A 55 5.07 -0.63 10.80
N ARG A 56 4.41 -1.71 11.22
CA ARG A 56 5.06 -2.94 11.69
C ARG A 56 4.66 -4.14 10.84
N SER A 57 5.51 -5.16 10.85
CA SER A 57 5.22 -6.45 10.21
C SER A 57 4.03 -7.14 10.89
N ASN A 58 3.44 -8.12 10.22
CA ASN A 58 2.28 -8.90 10.67
C ASN A 58 1.03 -8.05 10.97
N TYR A 59 0.82 -6.97 10.20
CA TYR A 59 -0.38 -6.14 10.27
C TYR A 59 -0.59 -5.45 11.63
N MET A 60 0.51 -5.06 12.28
CA MET A 60 0.52 -4.43 13.59
C MET A 60 0.93 -2.96 13.54
N GLY A 61 0.64 -2.22 14.61
CA GLY A 61 1.06 -0.82 14.74
C GLY A 61 0.06 0.17 14.15
N ASN A 62 0.56 1.32 13.71
CA ASN A 62 -0.30 2.34 13.13
C ASN A 62 -0.74 1.88 11.74
N GLN A 63 -2.03 2.10 11.46
CA GLN A 63 -2.65 1.67 10.21
C GLN A 63 -3.10 2.87 9.39
N TYR A 64 -2.89 2.79 8.08
CA TYR A 64 -3.21 3.86 7.15
C TYR A 64 -3.99 3.29 5.97
N PHE A 65 -5.17 3.85 5.73
CA PHE A 65 -6.01 3.43 4.62
C PHE A 65 -5.59 4.14 3.33
N MET A 66 -5.33 3.37 2.28
CA MET A 66 -4.89 3.86 0.99
C MET A 66 -5.88 3.48 -0.09
N ARG A 67 -6.41 4.50 -0.76
CA ARG A 67 -7.19 4.36 -2.00
C ARG A 67 -6.29 4.54 -3.22
N ARG A 68 -6.81 4.18 -4.39
CA ARG A 68 -6.20 4.51 -5.68
C ARG A 68 -5.70 5.97 -5.70
N GLY A 69 -4.43 6.15 -6.04
CA GLY A 69 -3.78 7.45 -6.00
C GLY A 69 -2.27 7.37 -5.81
N GLU A 70 -1.66 8.55 -5.82
CA GLU A 70 -0.21 8.75 -5.67
C GLU A 70 0.10 9.38 -4.31
N TYR A 71 1.01 8.76 -3.55
CA TYR A 71 1.46 9.21 -2.24
C TYR A 71 2.97 9.44 -2.29
N SER A 72 3.38 10.61 -2.77
CA SER A 72 4.80 10.92 -3.08
C SER A 72 5.67 11.13 -1.84
N ASP A 73 5.06 11.40 -0.69
CA ASP A 73 5.74 11.52 0.60
C ASP A 73 4.84 11.01 1.73
N CYS A 74 4.99 9.73 2.08
CA CYS A 74 4.17 9.07 3.08
C CYS A 74 4.27 9.74 4.46
N MET A 75 5.43 10.32 4.80
CA MET A 75 5.64 10.95 6.09
C MET A 75 4.83 12.25 6.22
N SER A 76 4.89 13.14 5.23
CA SER A 76 4.16 14.42 5.29
C SER A 76 2.67 14.25 4.99
N MET A 77 2.29 13.34 4.09
CA MET A 77 0.90 13.16 3.68
C MET A 77 0.07 12.36 4.68
N MET A 78 0.71 11.43 5.42
CA MET A 78 -0.01 10.53 6.34
C MET A 78 0.49 10.59 7.78
N GLY A 79 1.52 11.39 8.08
CA GLY A 79 2.13 11.42 9.41
C GLY A 79 2.89 10.13 9.77
N MET A 80 3.21 9.29 8.77
CA MET A 80 3.97 8.06 8.97
C MET A 80 5.40 8.39 9.38
N ARG A 81 5.72 8.24 10.67
CA ARG A 81 7.08 8.41 11.18
C ARG A 81 7.98 7.24 10.78
N ASP A 82 7.38 6.07 10.66
CA ASP A 82 8.05 4.82 10.36
C ASP A 82 7.70 4.30 8.96
N CYS A 83 8.57 3.42 8.45
CA CYS A 83 8.41 2.85 7.12
C CYS A 83 7.26 1.85 7.09
N ILE A 84 6.55 1.77 5.96
CA ILE A 84 5.55 0.72 5.73
C ILE A 84 6.24 -0.66 5.77
N LYS A 85 5.71 -1.60 6.58
CA LYS A 85 6.28 -2.95 6.78
C LYS A 85 5.33 -4.09 6.44
N SER A 86 4.02 -3.86 6.48
CA SER A 86 3.03 -4.84 6.01
C SER A 86 1.81 -4.16 5.39
N CYS A 87 1.05 -4.88 4.57
CA CYS A 87 -0.18 -4.39 3.95
C CYS A 87 -1.23 -5.48 3.77
N ARG A 88 -2.51 -5.09 3.80
CA ARG A 88 -3.64 -5.96 3.44
C ARG A 88 -4.45 -5.32 2.33
N MET A 89 -4.80 -6.10 1.31
CA MET A 89 -5.82 -5.68 0.37
C MET A 89 -7.15 -5.66 1.09
N ILE A 90 -7.95 -4.62 0.86
CA ILE A 90 -9.31 -4.55 1.35
C ILE A 90 -10.22 -5.10 0.25
N PRO A 91 -10.84 -6.27 0.44
CA PRO A 91 -11.74 -6.83 -0.55
C PRO A 91 -12.91 -5.88 -0.77
N MET A 92 -13.15 -5.48 -2.01
CA MET A 92 -14.43 -4.87 -2.38
C MET A 92 -15.47 -6.00 -2.49
N VAL A 93 -15.88 -6.53 -1.35
CA VAL A 93 -17.10 -7.33 -1.28
C VAL A 93 -18.25 -6.39 -1.62
N GLY A 94 -18.94 -6.69 -2.72
CA GLY A 94 -20.05 -5.89 -3.20
C GLY A 94 -21.01 -5.60 -2.06
N ILE A 95 -21.12 -4.33 -1.67
CA ILE A 95 -22.34 -3.85 -1.05
C ILE A 95 -23.36 -3.91 -2.18
N GLN A 96 -23.99 -5.08 -2.33
CA GLN A 96 -25.26 -5.19 -3.00
C GLN A 96 -26.25 -4.49 -2.06
N LEU A 97 -26.52 -3.21 -2.31
CA LEU A 97 -27.75 -2.59 -1.83
C LEU A 97 -28.94 -3.22 -2.56
#